data_AF-A0A1Z8XW44-F1
#
_entry.id   AF-A0A1Z8XW44-F1
#
_cell.length_a   1.000
_cell.length_b   1.000
_cell.length_c   1.000
_cell.angle_alpha   90.00
_cell.angle_beta   90.00
_cell.angle_gamma   90.00
#
_symmetry.space_group_name_H-M   'P 1'
#
loop_
_entity.id
_entity.type
_entity.pdbx_description
1 polymer ?
#
loop_
_entity_poly.entity_id
_entity_poly.type
_entity_poly.pdbx_seq_one_letter_code
_entity_poly.pdbx_strand_id
1 'polypeptide(L)' 'MVGTFYKSPSPDADAYVKVGDSVDEGTVICIIEAMKVMNQIKADKSGVIQRILVDDATPVEFGQGLFVIA' A
#
# COMPACT_ATOMS: atom_id res chain seq x y z
N MET A 1 -0.08 4.91 12.62
CA MET A 1 1.26 5.24 12.09
C MET A 1 1.10 6.45 11.21
N VAL A 2 1.84 7.52 11.48
CA VAL A 2 1.97 8.64 10.55
C VAL A 2 3.21 8.35 9.70
N GLY A 3 3.10 8.47 8.39
CA GLY A 3 4.21 8.17 7.49
C GLY A 3 3.92 8.58 6.06
N THR A 4 4.82 8.25 5.15
CA THR A 4 4.70 8.52 3.72
C THR A 4 4.34 7.23 3.00
N PHE A 5 3.24 7.24 2.23
CA PHE A 5 2.82 6.10 1.42
C PHE A 5 3.70 5.98 0.17
N TYR A 6 4.14 4.76 -0.14
CA TYR A 6 4.73 4.44 -1.43
C TYR A 6 4.12 3.16 -2.01
N LYS A 7 3.82 3.21 -3.30
CA LYS A 7 3.27 2.06 -4.04
C LYS A 7 4.33 1.04 -4.46
N SER A 8 5.62 1.40 -4.44
CA SER A 8 6.75 0.58 -4.88
C SER A 8 7.83 0.48 -3.79
N PRO A 9 8.68 -0.56 -3.78
CA PRO A 9 9.81 -0.68 -2.85
C PRO A 9 10.92 0.36 -3.09
N SER A 10 11.02 0.87 -4.32
CA SER A 10 11.97 1.91 -4.75
C SER A 10 11.40 2.68 -5.94
N PRO A 11 11.95 3.86 -6.29
CA PRO A 11 11.46 4.69 -7.39
C PRO A 11 11.49 4.02 -8.77
N ASP A 12 12.45 3.13 -8.99
CA ASP A 12 12.66 2.42 -10.26
C ASP A 12 11.98 1.05 -10.31
N ALA A 13 11.33 0.63 -9.21
CA ALA A 13 10.66 -0.65 -9.12
C ALA A 13 9.17 -0.55 -9.45
N ASP A 14 8.63 -1.65 -9.97
CA ASP A 14 7.20 -1.80 -10.16
C ASP A 14 6.44 -1.66 -8.83
N ALA A 15 5.20 -1.18 -8.95
CA ALA A 15 4.29 -1.12 -7.82
C ALA A 15 4.01 -2.54 -7.29
N TYR A 16 3.85 -2.66 -5.98
CA TYR A 16 3.49 -3.93 -5.34
C TYR A 16 2.20 -4.51 -5.92
N VAL A 17 1.20 -3.65 -6.17
CA VAL A 17 -0.09 -4.00 -6.76
C VAL A 17 -0.65 -2.86 -7.61
N LYS A 18 -1.53 -3.20 -8.54
CA LYS A 18 -2.30 -2.28 -9.39
C LYS A 18 -3.79 -2.55 -9.25
N VAL A 19 -4.61 -1.59 -9.65
CA VAL A 19 -6.07 -1.79 -9.73
C VAL A 19 -6.37 -2.94 -10.70
N GLY A 20 -7.15 -3.92 -10.24
CA GLY A 20 -7.46 -5.14 -10.98
C GLY A 20 -6.62 -6.35 -10.57
N ASP A 21 -5.54 -6.16 -9.80
CA ASP A 21 -4.72 -7.29 -9.34
C ASP A 21 -5.43 -8.08 -8.24
N SER A 22 -5.30 -9.40 -8.30
CA SER A 22 -5.72 -10.31 -7.21
C SER A 22 -4.62 -10.39 -6.16
N VAL A 23 -5.00 -10.28 -4.89
CA VAL A 23 -4.11 -10.40 -3.73
C VAL A 23 -4.65 -11.44 -2.76
N ASP A 24 -3.75 -12.10 -2.04
CA ASP A 24 -4.09 -12.95 -0.91
C ASP A 24 -3.87 -12.24 0.42
N GLU A 25 -4.57 -12.67 1.47
CA GLU A 25 -4.28 -12.24 2.85
C GLU A 25 -2.77 -12.43 3.15
N GLY A 26 -2.13 -11.38 3.65
CA GLY A 26 -0.71 -11.36 3.92
C GLY A 26 0.18 -10.91 2.75
N THR A 27 -0.36 -10.74 1.54
CA THR A 27 0.36 -10.19 0.38
C THR A 27 0.77 -8.75 0.64
N VAL A 28 2.02 -8.38 0.35
CA VAL A 28 2.49 -7.00 0.53
C VAL A 28 1.93 -6.12 -0.58
N ILE A 29 1.20 -5.06 -0.22
CA ILE A 29 0.47 -4.20 -1.16
C ILE A 29 1.02 -2.77 -1.25
N CYS A 30 1.75 -2.31 -0.24
CA CYS A 30 2.48 -1.04 -0.26
C CYS A 30 3.52 -1.00 0.87
N ILE A 31 4.28 0.08 0.92
CA ILE A 31 5.09 0.43 2.10
C ILE A 31 4.69 1.80 2.64
N ILE A 32 4.87 1.97 3.94
CA ILE A 32 4.77 3.27 4.60
C ILE A 32 6.10 3.57 5.28
N GLU A 33 6.73 4.66 4.87
CA GLU A 33 7.96 5.17 5.47
C GLU A 33 7.62 5.98 6.72
N ALA A 34 8.15 5.59 7.87
CA ALA A 34 8.02 6.33 9.11
C ALA A 34 9.37 6.37 9.81
N MET A 35 9.90 7.58 10.05
CA MET A 35 11.19 7.79 10.72
C MET A 35 12.35 7.01 10.05
N LYS A 36 12.44 7.01 8.72
CA LYS A 36 13.41 6.23 7.91
C LYS A 36 13.23 4.71 7.94
N VAL A 37 12.15 4.20 8.53
CA VAL A 37 11.81 2.78 8.52
C VAL A 37 10.72 2.53 7.50
N MET A 38 10.99 1.61 6.57
CA MET A 38 10.02 1.17 5.57
C MET A 38 9.17 0.04 6.14
N ASN A 39 7.90 0.31 6.42
CA ASN A 39 6.97 -0.69 6.95
C ASN A 39 6.16 -1.29 5.81
N GLN A 40 6.29 -2.59 5.61
CA GLN A 40 5.47 -3.31 4.63
C GLN A 40 4.05 -3.47 5.14
N ILE A 41 3.09 -3.02 4.34
CA ILE A 41 1.66 -3.19 4.62
C ILE A 41 1.17 -4.39 3.84
N LYS A 42 0.51 -5.29 4.56
CA LYS A 42 -0.04 -6.52 3.99
C LYS A 42 -1.54 -6.39 3.82
N ALA A 43 -2.10 -7.03 2.80
CA ALA A 43 -3.53 -7.19 2.64
C ALA A 43 -4.10 -7.95 3.85
N ASP A 44 -5.20 -7.43 4.39
CA ASP A 44 -5.93 -8.00 5.53
C ASP A 44 -6.93 -9.08 5.12
N LYS A 45 -7.21 -9.19 3.81
CA LYS A 45 -8.02 -10.26 3.21
C LYS A 45 -7.58 -10.54 1.78
N SER A 46 -7.92 -11.73 1.29
CA SER A 46 -7.83 -12.05 -0.13
C SER A 46 -8.93 -11.33 -0.92
N GLY A 47 -8.64 -10.95 -2.17
CA GLY A 47 -9.59 -10.28 -3.05
C GLY A 47 -8.92 -9.58 -4.22
N VAL A 48 -9.65 -8.68 -4.87
CA VAL A 48 -9.14 -7.88 -6.00
C VAL A 48 -9.00 -6.42 -5.58
N ILE A 49 -7.88 -5.78 -5.92
CA ILE A 49 -7.68 -4.34 -5.71
C ILE A 49 -8.65 -3.57 -6.59
N GLN A 50 -9.70 -3.02 -5.99
CA GLN A 50 -10.69 -2.22 -6.71
C GLN A 50 -10.22 -0.77 -6.88
N ARG A 51 -9.62 -0.20 -5.82
CA ARG A 51 -9.19 1.21 -5.81
C ARG A 51 -7.98 1.39 -4.91
N ILE A 52 -7.11 2.32 -5.31
CA ILE A 52 -6.05 2.89 -4.49
C ILE A 52 -6.52 4.29 -4.13
N LEU A 53 -6.56 4.62 -2.84
CA LEU A 53 -7.16 5.85 -2.31
C LEU A 53 -6.14 6.95 -2.02
N VAL A 54 -4.85 6.64 -2.19
CA VAL A 54 -3.73 7.52 -1.85
C VAL A 54 -2.74 7.56 -3.01
N ASP A 55 -2.24 8.74 -3.31
CA ASP A 55 -1.21 8.94 -4.32
C ASP A 55 0.19 8.59 -3.80
N ASP A 56 1.08 8.24 -4.71
CA ASP A 56 2.47 7.91 -4.36
C ASP A 56 3.19 9.10 -3.72
N ALA A 57 4.09 8.83 -2.78
CA ALA A 57 4.83 9.83 -2.01
C ALA A 57 3.95 10.83 -1.22
N THR A 58 2.75 10.41 -0.81
CA THR A 58 1.81 11.24 -0.05
C THR A 58 1.83 10.91 1.44
N PRO A 59 1.78 11.91 2.35
CA PRO A 59 1.61 11.67 3.78
C PRO A 59 0.29 10.96 4.10
N VAL A 60 0.34 10.01 5.03
CA VAL A 60 -0.81 9.27 5.54
C VAL A 60 -0.83 9.20 7.06
N GLU A 61 -2.03 9.11 7.61
CA GLU A 61 -2.26 9.04 9.05
C GLU A 61 -2.84 7.70 9.50
N PHE A 62 -2.84 7.47 10.82
CA PHE A 62 -3.46 6.27 11.37
C PHE A 62 -4.97 6.25 11.10
N GLY A 63 -5.47 5.12 10.60
CA GLY A 63 -6.89 4.93 10.30
C GLY A 63 -7.33 5.50 8.94
N GLN A 64 -6.43 6.15 8.19
CA GLN A 64 -6.71 6.55 6.82
C GLN A 64 -6.81 5.30 5.91
N GLY A 65 -7.87 5.25 5.11
CA GLY A 65 -8.05 4.18 4.12
C GLY A 65 -7.04 4.29 2.98
N LEU A 66 -6.38 3.18 2.64
CA LEU A 66 -5.35 3.12 1.59
C LEU A 66 -5.85 2.42 0.31
N PHE A 67 -6.56 1.31 0.48
CA PHE A 67 -7.04 0.46 -0.61
C PHE A 67 -8.49 0.04 -0.37
N VAL A 68 -9.19 -0.27 -1.46
CA VAL A 68 -10.45 -0.99 -1.44
C VAL A 68 -10.22 -2.36 -2.06
N ILE A 69 -10.44 -3.42 -1.28
CA ILE A 69 -10.35 -4.81 -1.72
C ILE A 69 -11.77 -5.38 -1.76
N ALA A 70 -12.16 -6.00 -2.88
CA ALA A 70 -13.44 -6.71 -3.01
C ALA A 70 -13.41 -8.01 -2.21
#